data_AF-A0A9X1UMV9-F1
#
_entry.id   AF-A0A9X1UMV9-F1
#
_cell.length_a   1.000
_cell.length_b   1.000
_cell.length_c   1.000
_cell.angle_alpha   90.00
_cell.angle_beta   90.00
_cell.angle_gamma   90.00
#
_symmetry.space_group_name_H-M   'P 1'
#
loop_
_entity.id
_entity.type
_entity.pdbx_description
1 polymer ?
#
loop_
_entity_poly.entity_id
_entity_poly.type
_entity_poly.pdbx_seq_one_letter_code
_entity_poly.pdbx_strand_id
1 'polypeptide(L)'
;MTSTKPYSIAKRVVWEAYQLVRANRGAAGVDDETIAMFEQNLSGNLYKLWNRMSSGSYFPPPVKQVEIPKAKGGTRKLGVPTVIS
;
A
#
# COMPACT_ATOMS: atom_id res chain seq x y z
N MET A 1 19.46 -4.31 24.02
CA MET A 1 18.76 -3.08 23.64
C MET A 1 17.34 -3.45 23.28
N THR A 2 16.37 -3.08 24.12
CA THR A 2 14.94 -3.27 23.86
C THR A 2 14.52 -2.34 22.73
N SER A 3 13.94 -2.91 21.67
CA SER A 3 13.39 -2.11 20.57
C SER A 3 12.37 -1.11 21.11
N THR A 4 12.54 0.18 20.83
CA THR A 4 11.61 1.26 21.22
C THR A 4 10.24 1.13 20.53
N LYS A 5 10.13 0.26 19.52
CA LYS A 5 8.92 0.10 18.72
C LYS A 5 8.08 -1.09 19.16
N PRO A 6 6.73 -0.94 19.25
CA PRO A 6 5.82 -2.00 19.68
C PRO A 6 5.77 -3.19 18.71
N TYR A 7 6.03 -2.97 17.41
CA TYR A 7 6.07 -4.05 16.42
C TYR A 7 7.47 -4.20 15.81
N SER A 8 8.01 -5.43 15.84
CA SER A 8 9.30 -5.77 15.25
C SER A 8 9.16 -6.02 13.74
N ILE A 9 9.08 -4.94 12.96
CA ILE A 9 9.02 -4.99 11.51
C ILE A 9 10.37 -4.52 10.96
N ALA A 10 11.06 -5.36 10.18
CA ALA A 10 12.29 -4.96 9.51
C ALA A 10 11.99 -4.07 8.29
N LYS A 11 12.81 -3.03 8.06
CA LYS A 11 12.69 -2.18 6.85
C LYS A 11 12.75 -2.98 5.55
N ARG A 12 13.54 -4.06 5.54
CA ARG A 12 13.69 -4.97 4.40
C ARG A 12 12.36 -5.64 4.02
N VAL A 13 11.54 -6.04 4.99
CA VAL A 13 10.23 -6.66 4.72
C VAL A 13 9.30 -5.67 4.01
N VAL A 14 9.34 -4.40 4.41
CA VAL A 14 8.56 -3.33 3.77
C VAL A 14 9.02 -3.08 2.33
N TRP A 15 10.33 -3.10 2.11
CA TRP A 15 10.91 -3.00 0.77
C TRP A 15 10.49 -4.15 -0.15
N GLU A 16 10.62 -5.39 0.32
CA GLU A 16 10.25 -6.60 -0.45
C GLU A 16 8.75 -6.61 -0.78
N ALA A 17 7.89 -6.23 0.18
CA ALA A 17 6.46 -6.09 -0.06
C ALA A 17 6.15 -5.03 -1.13
N TYR A 18 6.82 -3.88 -1.08
CA TYR A 18 6.68 -2.84 -2.09
C TYR A 18 7.09 -3.33 -3.49
N GLN A 19 8.15 -4.15 -3.62
CA GLN A 19 8.54 -4.72 -4.91
C GLN A 19 7.44 -5.58 -5.53
N LEU A 20 6.69 -6.33 -4.72
CA LEU A 20 5.55 -7.13 -5.18
C LEU A 20 4.39 -6.24 -5.67
N VAL A 21 4.07 -5.18 -4.92
CA VAL A 21 3.04 -4.20 -5.32
C VAL A 21 3.43 -3.52 -6.64
N ARG A 22 4.69 -3.11 -6.76
CA ARG A 22 5.26 -2.52 -7.99
C ARG A 22 5.10 -3.43 -9.20
N ALA A 23 5.39 -4.72 -9.03
CA ALA A 23 5.27 -5.71 -10.10
C ALA A 23 3.83 -5.90 -10.60
N ASN A 24 2.83 -5.75 -9.72
CA ASN A 24 1.42 -5.91 -10.04
C ASN A 24 0.84 -4.77 -10.90
N ARG A 25 1.51 -3.62 -10.99
CA ARG A 25 1.07 -2.45 -11.80
C ARG A 25 -0.40 -2.08 -11.58
N GLY A 26 -0.84 -2.17 -10.32
CA GLY A 26 -2.22 -1.92 -9.92
C GLY A 26 -2.64 -0.47 -10.15
N ALA A 27 -3.96 -0.25 -10.20
CA ALA A 27 -4.54 1.09 -10.27
C ALA A 27 -4.41 1.83 -8.93
N ALA A 28 -4.48 3.16 -8.98
CA ALA A 28 -4.48 3.99 -7.78
C ALA A 28 -5.75 3.78 -6.93
N GLY A 29 -5.59 3.92 -5.61
CA GLY A 29 -6.66 3.82 -4.64
C GLY A 29 -7.49 5.11 -4.55
N VAL A 30 -8.12 5.34 -3.39
CA VAL A 30 -9.01 6.50 -3.15
C VAL A 30 -8.28 7.84 -3.13
N ASP A 31 -6.97 7.82 -2.89
CA ASP A 31 -6.09 8.99 -2.85
C ASP A 31 -5.51 9.35 -4.23
N ASP A 32 -5.84 8.56 -5.25
CA ASP A 32 -5.35 8.68 -6.62
C ASP A 32 -3.81 8.70 -6.76
N GLU A 33 -3.09 8.28 -5.71
CA GLU A 33 -1.63 8.14 -5.75
C GLU A 33 -1.25 6.92 -6.60
N THR A 34 -0.51 7.17 -7.67
CA THR A 34 0.04 6.09 -8.51
C THR A 34 1.37 5.60 -7.98
N ILE A 35 1.79 4.39 -8.39
CA ILE A 35 3.11 3.85 -8.07
C ILE A 35 4.22 4.80 -8.56
N ALA A 36 4.04 5.43 -9.72
CA ALA A 36 4.99 6.40 -10.27
C ALA A 36 5.11 7.66 -9.40
N MET A 37 4.00 8.14 -8.82
CA MET A 37 4.01 9.26 -7.86
C MET A 37 4.70 8.86 -6.56
N PHE A 38 4.36 7.68 -6.03
CA PHE A 38 5.01 7.14 -4.83
C PHE A 38 6.53 6.98 -5.00
N GLU A 39 6.98 6.60 -6.21
CA GLU A 39 8.39 6.42 -6.55
C GLU A 39 9.21 7.72 -6.55
N GLN A 40 8.57 8.89 -6.71
CA GLN A 40 9.27 10.19 -6.70
C GLN A 40 10.03 10.44 -5.39
N ASN A 41 9.56 9.88 -4.28
CA ASN A 41 10.24 9.89 -2.99
C ASN A 41 10.21 8.50 -2.34
N LEU A 42 10.68 7.49 -3.08
CA LEU A 42 10.58 6.09 -2.68
C LEU A 42 11.13 5.82 -1.28
N SER A 43 12.35 6.29 -0.99
CA SER A 43 12.99 6.06 0.32
C SER A 43 12.25 6.74 1.46
N GLY A 44 11.81 7.98 1.27
CA GLY A 44 11.03 8.72 2.26
C GLY A 44 9.66 8.11 2.52
N ASN A 45 8.98 7.67 1.47
CA ASN A 45 7.66 7.05 1.59
C ASN A 45 7.73 5.67 2.26
N LEU A 46 8.70 4.83 1.90
CA LEU A 46 8.94 3.55 2.58
C LEU A 46 9.34 3.73 4.04
N TYR A 47 10.13 4.76 4.35
CA TYR A 47 10.46 5.07 5.74
C TYR A 47 9.24 5.49 6.54
N LYS A 48 8.39 6.38 6.00
CA LYS A 48 7.15 6.81 6.66
C LYS A 48 6.23 5.62 6.92
N LEU A 49 6.05 4.75 5.91
CA LEU A 49 5.25 3.53 6.05
C LEU A 49 5.82 2.63 7.14
N TRP A 50 7.09 2.25 7.02
CA TRP A 50 7.75 1.41 8.00
C TRP A 50 7.61 2.01 9.40
N ASN A 51 7.79 3.32 9.52
CA ASN A 51 7.71 4.00 10.80
C ASN A 51 6.34 3.84 11.45
N ARG A 52 5.27 4.07 10.68
CA ARG A 52 3.87 3.95 11.14
C ARG A 52 3.47 2.52 11.46
N MET A 53 3.86 1.54 10.63
CA MET A 53 3.54 0.13 10.91
C MET A 53 4.27 -0.36 12.15
N SER A 54 5.56 -0.06 12.26
CA SER A 54 6.37 -0.50 13.40
C SER A 54 5.99 0.22 14.70
N SER A 55 5.47 1.46 14.63
CA SER A 55 4.93 2.19 15.80
C SER A 55 3.50 1.80 16.16
N GLY A 56 2.77 1.10 15.29
CA GLY A 56 1.34 0.83 15.47
C GLY A 56 0.41 1.98 15.11
N SER A 57 0.94 3.08 14.55
CA SER A 57 0.15 4.25 14.17
C SER A 57 -0.29 4.23 12.70
N TYR A 58 -0.17 3.07 12.03
CA TYR A 58 -0.64 2.91 10.66
C TYR A 58 -2.13 2.61 10.67
N PHE A 59 -2.91 3.46 9.99
CA PHE A 59 -4.33 3.26 9.77
C PHE A 59 -4.57 3.31 8.25
N PRO A 60 -4.91 2.18 7.61
CA PRO A 60 -5.06 2.14 6.17
C PRO A 60 -6.27 2.98 5.73
N PRO A 61 -6.17 3.75 4.63
CA PRO A 61 -7.31 4.44 4.04
C PRO A 61 -8.40 3.45 3.57
N PRO A 62 -9.63 3.94 3.35
CA PRO A 62 -10.67 3.13 2.72
C PRO A 62 -10.27 2.71 1.29
N VAL A 63 -10.86 1.62 0.81
CA VAL A 63 -10.61 1.10 -0.55
C VAL A 63 -11.48 1.80 -1.59
N LYS A 64 -10.97 1.96 -2.81
CA LYS A 64 -11.72 2.49 -3.96
C LYS A 64 -12.56 1.38 -4.56
N GLN A 65 -13.88 1.55 -4.59
CA GLN A 65 -14.76 0.58 -5.24
C GLN A 65 -14.70 0.73 -6.76
N VAL A 66 -14.38 -0.36 -7.45
CA VAL A 66 -14.37 -0.43 -8.92
C VAL A 66 -15.30 -1.55 -9.35
N GLU A 67 -16.18 -1.28 -10.32
CA GLU A 67 -17.02 -2.30 -10.93
C GLU A 67 -16.40 -2.79 -12.24
N ILE A 68 -16.20 -4.10 -12.34
CA ILE A 68 -15.72 -4.72 -13.58
C ILE A 68 -16.75 -5.71 -14.12
N PRO A 69 -16.95 -5.78 -15.45
CA PRO A 69 -17.91 -6.73 -16.03
C PRO A 69 -17.44 -8.17 -15.84
N LYS A 70 -18.40 -9.09 -15.61
CA LYS A 70 -18.14 -10.53 -15.65
C LYS A 70 -18.39 -11.08 -17.06
N ALA A 71 -17.68 -12.14 -17.42
CA ALA A 71 -17.76 -12.76 -18.76
C ALA A 71 -19.17 -13.27 -19.15
N LYS A 72 -20.02 -13.60 -18.18
CA LYS A 72 -21.38 -14.13 -18.41
C LYS A 72 -22.50 -13.14 -18.00
N GLY A 73 -22.19 -11.84 -17.93
CA GLY A 73 -23.11 -10.79 -17.53
C GLY A 73 -23.03 -10.41 -16.04
N GLY A 74 -23.49 -9.19 -15.73
CA GLY A 74 -23.38 -8.58 -14.40
C GLY A 74 -22.01 -7.98 -14.09
N THR A 75 -21.89 -7.32 -12.93
CA THR A 75 -20.65 -6.69 -12.47
C THR A 75 -20.06 -7.41 -11.24
N ARG A 76 -18.74 -7.30 -11.08
CA ARG A 76 -18.01 -7.66 -9.87
C ARG A 76 -17.46 -6.38 -9.26
N LYS A 77 -17.85 -6.11 -8.02
CA LYS A 77 -17.28 -5.04 -7.20
C LYS A 77 -15.90 -5.49 -6.71
N LEU A 78 -14.89 -4.68 -6.95
CA LEU A 78 -13.53 -4.82 -6.42
C LEU A 78 -13.24 -3.65 -5.49
N GLY A 79 -12.46 -3.89 -4.43
CA GLY A 79 -11.86 -2.84 -3.62
C GLY A 79 -10.39 -2.70 -3.98
N VAL A 80 -9.99 -1.52 -4.46
CA VAL A 80 -8.59 -1.19 -4.77
C VAL A 80 -8.02 -0.37 -3.61
N PRO A 81 -7.07 -0.90 -2.82
CA PRO A 81 -6.43 -0.15 -1.74
C PRO A 81 -5.49 0.94 -2.29
N THR A 82 -5.07 1.86 -1.42
CA THR A 82 -4.05 2.87 -1.76
C THR A 82 -2.67 2.22 -1.90
N VAL A 83 -1.77 2.87 -2.64
CA VAL A 83 -0.44 2.33 -2.92
C VAL A 83 0.36 2.16 -1.64
N ILE A 84 0.26 3.14 -0.72
CA ILE A 84 0.59 3.13 0.71
C ILE A 84 0.65 4.61 1.14
N SER A 85 -0.41 5.15 1.77
CA SER A 85 -0.43 6.52 2.30
C SER A 85 -0.52 6.61 3.82
#